data_AF-A0A4U8Q6R4-F1
#
_entry.id   AF-A0A4U8Q6R4-F1
#
_cell.length_a   1.000
_cell.length_b   1.000
_cell.length_c   1.000
_cell.angle_alpha   90.00
_cell.angle_beta   90.00
_cell.angle_gamma   90.00
#
_symmetry.space_group_name_H-M   'P 1'
#
loop_
_entity.id
_entity.type
_entity.pdbx_description
1 polymer ?
#
loop_
_entity_poly.entity_id
_entity_poly.type
_entity_poly.pdbx_seq_one_letter_code
_entity_poly.pdbx_strand_id
1 'polypeptide(L)'
;MGYLDNIGTARLWSKMKSYVDGKTGSNLTFETVYPVGCIYMSVSAINPAALFGGTWVTWGTGRVPVGINIADLDFNIVEKSAGEKLHILTSGEMPNHTHTLGNHSHSVPAHTHGLNNHTHGIPALSGTASSAGNHSHNINTRKRMQTNASGDNTACGSNVGDTKYGTWIDVAGAHTHGVTISASTTGGNGGATANSGVFNTSVNNGGTGSAGSGGGHNILQPYITCYMWKRTA
;
A
#
# COMPACT_ATOMS: atom_id res chain seq x y z
N MET A 1 -97.13 -61.66 -29.41
CA MET A 1 -96.10 -61.38 -28.37
C MET A 1 -96.38 -60.00 -27.82
N GLY A 2 -96.61 -59.86 -26.52
CA GLY A 2 -96.98 -58.57 -25.91
C GLY A 2 -95.77 -57.70 -25.69
N TYR A 3 -95.78 -56.48 -26.23
CA TYR A 3 -94.77 -55.46 -25.93
C TYR A 3 -95.01 -54.86 -24.55
N LEU A 4 -93.95 -54.41 -23.90
CA LEU A 4 -94.06 -53.65 -22.66
C LEU A 4 -94.72 -52.30 -22.95
N ASP A 5 -95.56 -51.84 -22.04
CA ASP A 5 -96.08 -50.48 -22.05
C ASP A 5 -94.96 -49.49 -21.66
N ASN A 6 -95.25 -48.19 -21.76
CA ASN A 6 -94.27 -47.14 -21.46
C ASN A 6 -93.78 -47.21 -20.01
N ILE A 7 -94.64 -47.62 -19.07
CA ILE A 7 -94.31 -47.75 -17.64
C ILE A 7 -93.39 -48.96 -17.42
N GLY A 8 -93.69 -50.10 -18.04
CA GLY A 8 -92.87 -51.31 -17.99
C GLY A 8 -91.49 -51.10 -18.60
N THR A 9 -91.42 -50.37 -19.72
CA THR A 9 -90.17 -49.99 -20.38
C THR A 9 -89.33 -49.07 -19.49
N ALA A 10 -89.92 -48.06 -18.87
CA ALA A 10 -89.21 -47.16 -17.95
C ALA A 10 -88.68 -47.90 -16.70
N ARG A 11 -89.47 -48.82 -16.14
CA ARG A 11 -89.05 -49.67 -15.00
C ARG A 11 -87.90 -50.60 -15.37
N LEU A 12 -87.93 -51.19 -16.57
CA LEU A 12 -86.84 -52.02 -17.08
C LEU A 12 -85.55 -51.22 -17.21
N TRP A 13 -85.60 -50.03 -17.83
CA TRP A 13 -84.45 -49.14 -17.98
C TRP A 13 -83.85 -48.70 -16.65
N SER A 14 -84.69 -48.35 -15.67
CA SER A 14 -84.24 -47.98 -14.33
C SER A 14 -83.48 -49.14 -13.64
N LYS A 15 -84.02 -50.36 -13.70
CA LYS A 15 -83.35 -51.54 -13.14
C LYS A 15 -82.04 -51.88 -13.86
N MET A 16 -82.03 -51.79 -15.19
CA MET A 16 -80.84 -52.02 -16.01
C MET A 16 -79.74 -51.01 -15.67
N LYS A 17 -80.09 -49.73 -15.54
CA LYS A 17 -79.16 -48.66 -15.16
C LYS A 17 -78.56 -48.91 -13.79
N SER A 18 -79.38 -49.18 -12.77
CA SER A 18 -78.87 -49.49 -11.43
C SER A 18 -78.03 -50.77 -11.37
N TYR A 19 -78.35 -51.77 -12.20
CA TYR A 19 -77.56 -52.99 -12.30
C TYR A 19 -76.19 -52.74 -12.94
N VAL A 20 -76.15 -51.96 -14.03
CA VAL A 20 -74.91 -51.56 -14.69
C VAL A 20 -74.08 -50.70 -13.74
N ASP A 21 -74.65 -49.65 -13.14
CA ASP A 21 -73.95 -48.77 -12.18
C ASP A 21 -73.39 -49.55 -10.97
N GLY A 22 -74.14 -50.54 -10.47
CA GLY A 22 -73.71 -51.42 -9.36
C GLY A 22 -72.67 -52.49 -9.75
N LYS A 23 -72.44 -52.72 -11.05
CA LYS A 23 -71.48 -53.70 -11.57
C LYS A 23 -70.29 -53.10 -12.30
N THR A 24 -70.36 -51.84 -12.74
CA THR A 24 -69.25 -51.13 -13.37
C THR A 24 -68.28 -50.54 -12.35
N GLY A 25 -68.64 -50.46 -11.06
CA GLY A 25 -67.71 -50.51 -9.92
C GLY A 25 -66.62 -49.43 -9.80
N SER A 26 -66.43 -48.57 -10.77
CA SER A 26 -65.52 -47.43 -10.67
C SER A 26 -66.35 -46.16 -10.52
N ASN A 27 -66.56 -45.75 -9.26
CA ASN A 27 -66.85 -44.35 -8.94
C ASN A 27 -65.71 -43.39 -9.35
N LEU A 28 -64.67 -43.89 -10.03
CA LEU A 28 -63.63 -43.12 -10.70
C LEU A 28 -64.19 -42.54 -12.00
N THR A 29 -64.85 -41.39 -11.90
CA THR A 29 -65.11 -40.54 -13.06
C THR A 29 -63.89 -39.68 -13.35
N PHE A 30 -63.75 -39.20 -14.59
CA PHE A 30 -62.69 -38.24 -14.94
C PHE A 30 -62.65 -37.06 -13.95
N GLU A 31 -63.81 -36.65 -13.42
CA GLU A 31 -63.92 -35.50 -12.51
C GLU A 31 -63.39 -35.79 -11.11
N THR A 32 -63.39 -37.06 -10.72
CA THR A 32 -62.78 -37.51 -9.46
C THR A 32 -61.28 -37.68 -9.56
N VAL A 33 -60.75 -38.01 -10.75
CA VAL A 33 -59.31 -38.22 -10.97
C VAL A 33 -58.59 -36.91 -11.31
N TYR A 34 -59.22 -36.09 -12.14
CA TYR A 34 -58.70 -34.80 -12.61
C TYR A 34 -59.76 -33.71 -12.47
N PRO A 35 -60.08 -33.25 -11.25
CA PRO A 35 -61.04 -32.16 -11.04
C PRO A 35 -60.56 -30.85 -11.68
N VAL A 36 -61.48 -29.92 -11.92
CA VAL A 36 -61.13 -28.56 -12.38
C VAL A 36 -60.12 -27.94 -11.42
N GLY A 37 -59.04 -27.38 -11.96
CA GLY A 37 -57.91 -26.85 -11.20
C GLY A 37 -56.75 -27.83 -10.98
N CYS A 38 -56.89 -29.11 -11.34
CA CYS A 38 -55.78 -30.06 -11.24
C CYS A 38 -54.63 -29.71 -12.21
N ILE A 39 -53.40 -30.04 -11.82
CA ILE A 39 -52.21 -29.88 -12.65
C ILE A 39 -51.78 -31.25 -13.18
N TYR A 40 -51.63 -31.37 -14.49
CA TYR A 40 -51.06 -32.53 -15.17
C TYR A 40 -49.68 -32.21 -15.70
N MET A 41 -48.70 -33.06 -15.41
CA MET A 41 -47.29 -32.89 -15.80
C MET A 41 -46.86 -34.02 -16.75
N SER A 42 -46.25 -33.68 -17.88
CA SER A 42 -45.78 -34.67 -18.86
C SER A 42 -44.59 -34.15 -19.66
N VAL A 43 -43.70 -35.05 -20.07
CA VAL A 43 -42.63 -34.73 -21.04
C VAL A 43 -43.17 -34.63 -22.48
N SER A 44 -44.40 -35.09 -22.72
CA SER A 44 -45.09 -34.96 -24.01
C SER A 44 -45.75 -33.59 -24.15
N ALA A 45 -45.65 -33.01 -25.35
CA ALA A 45 -46.31 -31.75 -25.69
C ALA A 45 -47.81 -31.90 -25.99
N ILE A 46 -48.35 -33.13 -25.96
CA ILE A 46 -49.76 -33.41 -26.25
C ILE A 46 -50.65 -32.73 -25.19
N ASN A 47 -51.62 -31.95 -25.65
CA ASN A 47 -52.64 -31.37 -24.78
C ASN A 47 -53.47 -32.50 -24.12
N PRO A 48 -53.61 -32.54 -22.79
CA PRO A 48 -54.36 -33.59 -22.10
C PRO A 48 -55.82 -33.73 -22.54
N ALA A 49 -56.41 -32.69 -23.16
CA ALA A 49 -57.72 -32.77 -23.80
C ALA A 49 -57.81 -33.92 -24.82
N ALA A 50 -56.72 -34.22 -25.53
CA ALA A 50 -56.66 -35.33 -26.49
C ALA A 50 -56.56 -36.71 -25.83
N LEU A 51 -56.16 -36.77 -24.56
CA LEU A 51 -55.95 -38.02 -23.80
C LEU A 51 -57.15 -38.34 -22.90
N PHE A 52 -57.68 -37.33 -22.22
CA PHE A 52 -58.67 -37.49 -21.16
C PHE A 52 -59.98 -36.71 -21.42
N GLY A 53 -60.04 -35.89 -22.48
CA GLY A 53 -61.13 -34.95 -22.69
C GLY A 53 -61.02 -33.71 -21.79
N GLY A 54 -62.12 -32.96 -21.68
CA GLY A 54 -62.16 -31.69 -20.94
C GLY A 54 -61.39 -30.55 -21.63
N THR A 55 -61.19 -29.45 -20.90
CA THR A 55 -60.43 -28.28 -21.36
C THR A 55 -59.23 -28.03 -20.46
N TRP A 56 -58.10 -27.73 -21.09
CA TRP A 56 -56.81 -27.59 -20.42
C TRP A 56 -56.02 -26.41 -20.99
N VAL A 57 -55.35 -25.68 -20.10
CA VAL A 57 -54.49 -24.54 -20.45
C VAL A 57 -53.07 -24.81 -20.00
N THR A 58 -52.07 -24.28 -20.70
CA THR A 58 -50.69 -24.35 -20.24
C THR A 58 -50.52 -23.60 -18.92
N TRP A 59 -49.73 -24.15 -18.01
CA TRP A 59 -49.56 -23.60 -16.67
C TRP A 59 -48.08 -23.54 -16.27
N GLY A 60 -47.71 -22.54 -15.47
CA GLY A 60 -46.37 -22.47 -14.86
C GLY A 60 -45.20 -22.39 -15.86
N THR A 61 -45.40 -21.84 -17.06
CA THR A 61 -44.34 -21.78 -18.08
C THR A 61 -43.09 -21.07 -17.55
N GLY A 62 -41.94 -21.74 -17.68
CA GLY A 62 -40.65 -21.22 -17.23
C GLY A 62 -40.50 -21.11 -15.70
N ARG A 63 -41.33 -21.80 -14.92
CA ARG A 63 -41.35 -21.76 -13.45
C ARG A 63 -41.35 -23.16 -12.86
N VAL A 64 -40.97 -23.24 -11.58
CA VAL A 64 -41.05 -24.46 -10.77
C VAL A 64 -42.24 -24.31 -9.81
N PRO A 65 -43.16 -25.30 -9.73
CA PRO A 65 -44.26 -25.25 -8.77
C PRO A 65 -43.76 -25.34 -7.33
N VAL A 66 -44.29 -24.48 -6.46
CA VAL A 66 -44.05 -24.51 -5.01
C VAL A 66 -45.39 -24.69 -4.31
N GLY A 67 -45.41 -25.53 -3.26
CA GLY A 67 -46.60 -25.77 -2.47
C GLY A 67 -47.01 -24.52 -1.68
N ILE A 68 -48.32 -24.31 -1.51
CA ILE A 68 -48.83 -23.20 -0.72
C ILE A 68 -48.46 -23.37 0.74
N ASN A 69 -47.92 -22.32 1.32
CA ASN A 69 -47.75 -22.18 2.76
C ASN A 69 -48.43 -20.89 3.21
N ILE A 70 -49.60 -21.01 3.83
CA ILE A 70 -50.43 -19.86 4.24
C ILE A 70 -49.71 -18.98 5.27
N ALA A 71 -48.79 -19.54 6.04
CA ALA A 71 -48.00 -18.80 7.04
C ALA A 71 -46.81 -18.03 6.43
N ASP A 72 -46.44 -18.34 5.18
CA ASP A 72 -45.30 -17.75 4.50
C ASP A 72 -45.78 -16.70 3.48
N LEU A 73 -45.36 -15.44 3.66
CA LEU A 73 -45.78 -14.35 2.77
C LEU A 73 -45.38 -14.57 1.31
N ASP A 74 -44.32 -15.33 1.04
CA ASP A 74 -43.85 -15.61 -0.31
C ASP A 74 -44.69 -16.68 -1.02
N PHE A 75 -45.30 -17.60 -0.27
CA PHE A 75 -46.02 -18.76 -0.81
C PHE A 75 -47.48 -18.88 -0.31
N ASN A 76 -48.10 -17.80 0.12
CA ASN A 76 -49.42 -17.81 0.77
C ASN A 76 -50.65 -17.87 -0.15
N ILE A 77 -50.51 -17.67 -1.46
CA ILE A 77 -51.64 -17.68 -2.41
C ILE A 77 -51.33 -18.56 -3.63
N VAL A 78 -52.37 -19.15 -4.21
CA VAL A 78 -52.28 -19.89 -5.48
C VAL A 78 -51.76 -18.99 -6.60
N GLU A 79 -50.96 -19.56 -7.50
CA GLU A 79 -50.53 -18.91 -8.76
C GLU A 79 -49.78 -17.57 -8.59
N LYS A 80 -49.25 -17.31 -7.39
CA LYS A 80 -48.30 -16.21 -7.19
C LYS A 80 -47.06 -16.46 -8.05
N SER A 81 -46.57 -15.40 -8.68
CA SER A 81 -45.32 -15.46 -9.45
C SER A 81 -44.28 -14.56 -8.82
N ALA A 82 -43.08 -15.12 -8.63
CA ALA A 82 -41.92 -14.47 -8.05
C ALA A 82 -40.65 -15.18 -8.51
N GLY A 83 -39.49 -14.73 -8.02
CA GLY A 83 -38.17 -15.28 -8.35
C GLY A 83 -37.53 -14.63 -9.58
N GLU A 84 -36.22 -14.82 -9.70
CA GLU A 84 -35.40 -14.28 -10.79
C GLU A 84 -34.45 -15.36 -11.31
N LYS A 85 -33.89 -15.15 -12.52
CA LYS A 85 -32.87 -16.04 -13.10
C LYS A 85 -31.46 -15.45 -12.98
N LEU A 86 -31.37 -14.13 -12.93
CA LEU A 86 -30.14 -13.36 -12.91
C LEU A 86 -30.25 -12.37 -11.74
N HIS A 87 -29.29 -12.42 -10.83
CA HIS A 87 -29.21 -11.49 -9.71
C HIS A 87 -27.98 -10.59 -9.85
N ILE A 88 -28.14 -9.28 -9.65
CA ILE A 88 -27.04 -8.33 -9.57
C ILE A 88 -26.88 -7.92 -8.11
N LEU A 89 -25.72 -8.24 -7.53
CA LEU A 89 -25.43 -7.86 -6.15
C LEU A 89 -25.45 -6.34 -6.00
N THR A 90 -26.22 -5.90 -5.02
CA THR A 90 -26.29 -4.51 -4.59
C THR A 90 -25.21 -4.22 -3.54
N SER A 91 -24.91 -2.95 -3.31
CA SER A 91 -23.98 -2.56 -2.25
C SER A 91 -24.42 -3.02 -0.86
N GLY A 92 -25.71 -3.19 -0.61
CA GLY A 92 -26.25 -3.69 0.66
C GLY A 92 -26.07 -5.19 0.88
N GLU A 93 -25.82 -5.96 -0.18
CA GLU A 93 -25.61 -7.41 -0.12
C GLU A 93 -24.12 -7.79 -0.04
N MET A 94 -23.21 -6.81 -0.12
CA MET A 94 -21.78 -7.05 0.06
C MET A 94 -21.42 -6.95 1.54
N PRO A 95 -20.81 -8.01 2.14
CA PRO A 95 -20.31 -7.93 3.50
C PRO A 95 -19.31 -6.79 3.70
N ASN A 96 -19.21 -6.30 4.93
CA ASN A 96 -18.15 -5.37 5.30
C ASN A 96 -16.78 -6.02 5.01
N HIS A 97 -15.97 -5.35 4.22
CA HIS A 97 -14.63 -5.80 3.88
C HIS A 97 -13.67 -4.62 3.97
N THR A 98 -12.44 -4.90 4.41
CA THR A 98 -11.38 -3.90 4.54
C THR A 98 -10.25 -4.23 3.60
N HIS A 99 -9.69 -3.23 2.95
CA HIS A 99 -8.45 -3.37 2.20
C HIS A 99 -7.29 -2.82 3.03
N THR A 100 -6.25 -3.63 3.20
CA THR A 100 -4.99 -3.21 3.81
C THR A 100 -3.96 -2.93 2.72
N LEU A 101 -3.43 -1.72 2.66
CA LEU A 101 -2.22 -1.44 1.89
C LEU A 101 -1.01 -1.98 2.67
N GLY A 102 -0.19 -2.79 2.02
CA GLY A 102 1.06 -3.31 2.60
C GLY A 102 2.04 -2.17 2.93
N ASN A 103 2.91 -2.41 3.91
CA ASN A 103 3.94 -1.46 4.30
C ASN A 103 4.82 -1.09 3.09
N HIS A 104 4.81 0.17 2.68
CA HIS A 104 5.68 0.68 1.63
C HIS A 104 6.68 1.68 2.23
N SER A 105 7.87 1.77 1.64
CA SER A 105 8.92 2.66 2.09
C SER A 105 9.23 3.71 1.02
N HIS A 106 9.43 4.94 1.46
CA HIS A 106 10.03 5.97 0.63
C HIS A 106 11.54 6.02 0.91
N SER A 107 12.35 5.94 -0.13
CA SER A 107 13.79 6.17 -0.04
C SER A 107 14.08 7.62 -0.42
N VAL A 108 14.61 8.40 0.51
CA VAL A 108 15.20 9.71 0.19
C VAL A 108 16.69 9.48 -0.02
N PRO A 109 17.25 9.79 -1.21
CA PRO A 109 18.69 9.67 -1.44
C PRO A 109 19.48 10.47 -0.41
N ALA A 110 20.62 9.92 0.02
CA ALA A 110 21.55 10.61 0.88
C ALA A 110 21.96 11.94 0.22
N HIS A 111 21.82 13.04 0.94
CA HIS A 111 22.28 14.35 0.51
C HIS A 111 23.11 14.98 1.64
N THR A 112 24.04 15.84 1.26
CA THR A 112 24.97 16.51 2.17
C THR A 112 24.50 17.92 2.48
N HIS A 113 24.48 18.29 3.76
CA HIS A 113 24.34 19.68 4.18
C HIS A 113 25.74 20.32 4.25
N GLY A 114 26.00 21.30 3.39
CA GLY A 114 27.24 22.05 3.38
C GLY A 114 27.28 23.06 4.52
N LEU A 115 27.91 22.73 5.66
CA LEU A 115 28.40 23.77 6.55
C LEU A 115 29.69 24.32 5.96
N ASN A 116 29.67 25.63 5.69
CA ASN A 116 30.75 26.37 5.04
C ASN A 116 32.07 26.17 5.79
N ASN A 117 32.91 25.31 5.21
CA ASN A 117 34.31 25.16 5.56
C ASN A 117 35.00 26.52 5.35
N HIS A 118 35.24 27.27 6.43
CA HIS A 118 36.03 28.48 6.36
C HIS A 118 37.24 28.34 7.28
N THR A 119 38.33 28.93 6.84
CA THR A 119 39.60 29.00 7.55
C THR A 119 39.94 30.46 7.83
N HIS A 120 40.73 30.69 8.88
CA HIS A 120 41.31 32.01 9.14
C HIS A 120 42.75 32.04 8.65
N GLY A 121 43.10 33.08 7.90
CA GLY A 121 44.46 33.32 7.41
C GLY A 121 45.27 34.09 8.44
N ILE A 122 46.48 33.62 8.73
CA ILE A 122 47.46 34.31 9.58
C ILE A 122 48.53 34.89 8.64
N PRO A 123 48.62 36.22 8.48
CA PRO A 123 49.55 36.83 7.53
C PRO A 123 51.00 36.61 7.95
N ALA A 124 51.90 36.55 6.97
CA ALA A 124 53.34 36.55 7.24
C ALA A 124 53.72 37.86 7.94
N LEU A 125 54.47 37.75 9.02
CA LEU A 125 54.99 38.91 9.75
C LEU A 125 56.51 38.85 9.73
N SER A 126 57.12 40.00 9.49
CA SER A 126 58.56 40.18 9.62
C SER A 126 58.87 41.47 10.37
N GLY A 127 60.01 41.47 11.05
CA GLY A 127 60.51 42.63 11.76
C GLY A 127 62.02 42.59 11.87
N THR A 128 62.63 43.77 11.97
CA THR A 128 64.05 43.96 12.26
C THR A 128 64.22 44.72 13.56
N ALA A 129 65.30 44.44 14.28
CA ALA A 129 65.66 45.23 15.45
C ALA A 129 66.06 46.64 15.01
N SER A 130 65.64 47.67 15.75
CA SER A 130 65.92 49.08 15.44
C SER A 130 67.40 49.47 15.57
N SER A 131 68.21 48.64 16.22
CA SER A 131 69.65 48.81 16.37
C SER A 131 70.37 47.47 16.33
N ALA A 132 71.56 47.46 15.73
CA ALA A 132 72.47 46.32 15.81
C ALA A 132 72.83 46.03 17.28
N GLY A 133 72.86 44.76 17.67
CA GLY A 133 73.36 44.35 18.98
C GLY A 133 74.85 44.67 19.12
N ASN A 134 75.26 45.28 20.23
CA ASN A 134 76.66 45.65 20.47
C ASN A 134 77.46 44.43 20.95
N HIS A 135 78.60 44.13 20.32
CA HIS A 135 79.58 43.19 20.84
C HIS A 135 81.02 43.66 20.56
N SER A 136 81.97 43.26 21.42
CA SER A 136 83.38 43.66 21.36
C SER A 136 84.30 42.44 21.31
N HIS A 137 85.42 42.55 20.60
CA HIS A 137 86.46 41.53 20.58
C HIS A 137 87.61 41.93 21.50
N ASN A 138 88.16 40.96 22.24
CA ASN A 138 89.29 41.20 23.14
C ASN A 138 90.50 40.39 22.66
N ILE A 139 91.61 41.08 22.34
CA ILE A 139 92.86 40.45 21.94
C ILE A 139 93.90 40.70 23.04
N ASN A 140 94.21 39.66 23.81
CA ASN A 140 95.21 39.72 24.87
C ASN A 140 96.61 39.43 24.29
N THR A 141 97.50 40.44 24.26
CA THR A 141 98.93 40.21 23.98
C THR A 141 99.72 40.20 25.30
N ARG A 142 100.36 39.07 25.61
CA ARG A 142 101.16 38.87 26.83
C ARG A 142 102.61 39.23 26.54
N LYS A 143 103.19 40.28 27.15
CA LYS A 143 104.62 40.59 27.00
C LYS A 143 105.36 40.48 28.33
N ARG A 144 106.29 39.52 28.42
CA ARG A 144 107.29 39.37 29.51
C ARG A 144 108.24 40.56 29.43
N MET A 145 108.24 41.45 30.41
CA MET A 145 109.21 42.55 30.50
C MET A 145 110.49 42.03 31.16
N GLN A 146 111.65 42.16 30.48
CA GLN A 146 112.98 41.82 31.02
C GLN A 146 113.57 43.04 31.77
N THR A 147 114.03 42.82 33.00
CA THR A 147 114.69 43.82 33.87
C THR A 147 116.22 43.75 33.71
N ASN A 148 116.89 44.86 33.41
CA ASN A 148 118.36 44.99 33.51
C ASN A 148 118.79 45.81 34.74
N ALA A 149 120.01 45.55 35.24
CA ALA A 149 120.52 45.84 36.58
C ALA A 149 120.76 47.32 36.97
N SER A 150 120.06 48.29 36.37
CA SER A 150 120.12 49.71 36.79
C SER A 150 118.74 50.37 36.91
N GLY A 151 117.67 49.59 37.08
CA GLY A 151 116.43 50.08 37.69
C GLY A 151 115.44 50.84 36.78
N ASP A 152 115.80 51.15 35.53
CA ASP A 152 114.86 51.76 34.58
C ASP A 152 114.20 50.70 33.69
N ASN A 153 112.92 50.41 33.98
CA ASN A 153 112.10 49.47 33.22
C ASN A 153 111.28 50.21 32.14
N THR A 154 111.88 50.45 30.98
CA THR A 154 111.18 51.02 29.83
C THR A 154 110.46 49.91 29.06
N ALA A 155 109.13 50.01 28.99
CA ALA A 155 108.34 49.13 28.13
C ALA A 155 108.84 49.23 26.69
N CYS A 156 109.15 48.07 26.11
CA CYS A 156 109.43 47.84 24.70
C CYS A 156 108.28 48.32 23.80
N GLY A 157 108.37 49.62 23.55
CA GLY A 157 107.57 50.54 22.74
C GLY A 157 108.06 51.99 22.94
N SER A 158 109.22 52.18 23.58
CA SER A 158 109.78 53.48 23.92
C SER A 158 111.01 53.74 23.05
N ASN A 159 110.78 54.22 21.83
CA ASN A 159 111.77 55.05 21.15
C ASN A 159 111.43 56.51 21.48
N VAL A 160 112.41 57.19 22.03
CA VAL A 160 112.38 58.58 22.47
C VAL A 160 111.95 59.47 21.30
N GLY A 161 110.83 60.18 21.45
CA GLY A 161 110.59 61.43 20.72
C GLY A 161 109.48 61.50 19.66
N ASP A 162 108.52 60.57 19.55
CA ASP A 162 107.36 60.87 18.69
C ASP A 162 106.01 60.31 19.18
N THR A 163 105.02 61.18 19.14
CA THR A 163 103.62 60.98 19.52
C THR A 163 102.96 60.10 18.44
N LYS A 164 102.44 58.92 18.78
CA LYS A 164 101.22 58.34 18.17
C LYS A 164 100.85 56.98 18.76
N TYR A 165 99.84 57.06 19.62
CA TYR A 165 99.01 56.02 20.20
C TYR A 165 98.65 54.90 19.22
N GLY A 166 98.68 53.66 19.72
CA GLY A 166 98.17 52.49 19.02
C GLY A 166 96.70 52.66 18.62
N THR A 167 96.37 52.22 17.42
CA THR A 167 95.01 52.24 16.89
C THR A 167 94.19 51.14 17.58
N TRP A 168 93.35 51.55 18.54
CA TRP A 168 92.25 50.74 19.02
C TRP A 168 91.18 50.70 17.92
N ILE A 169 90.72 49.51 17.52
CA ILE A 169 89.64 49.41 16.53
C ILE A 169 88.33 49.65 17.27
N ASP A 170 87.91 50.92 17.34
CA ASP A 170 86.76 51.39 18.13
C ASP A 170 85.40 51.27 17.40
N VAL A 171 85.20 50.26 16.54
CA VAL A 171 83.93 50.11 15.83
C VAL A 171 83.47 48.65 15.78
N ALA A 172 82.32 48.38 16.39
CA ALA A 172 81.59 47.12 16.24
C ALA A 172 81.12 46.97 14.77
N GLY A 173 81.37 45.82 14.15
CA GLY A 173 80.91 45.54 12.79
C GLY A 173 79.38 45.54 12.73
N ALA A 174 78.81 46.37 11.84
CA ALA A 174 77.37 46.46 11.68
C ALA A 174 76.78 45.12 11.19
N HIS A 175 75.80 44.58 11.91
CA HIS A 175 75.01 43.44 11.47
C HIS A 175 73.55 43.60 11.93
N THR A 176 72.64 42.87 11.28
CA THR A 176 71.19 42.97 11.53
C THR A 176 70.63 41.67 12.10
N HIS A 177 69.57 41.80 12.89
CA HIS A 177 68.73 40.67 13.31
C HIS A 177 67.37 40.80 12.62
N GLY A 178 66.94 39.73 11.96
CA GLY A 178 65.62 39.61 11.36
C GLY A 178 64.86 38.44 11.98
N VAL A 179 63.57 38.65 12.23
CA VAL A 179 62.62 37.57 12.54
C VAL A 179 61.59 37.51 11.42
N THR A 180 61.37 36.30 10.91
CA THR A 180 60.36 36.03 9.89
C THR A 180 59.47 34.88 10.34
N ILE A 181 58.16 35.07 10.24
CA ILE A 181 57.17 34.01 10.42
C ILE A 181 56.48 33.78 9.07
N SER A 182 56.53 32.54 8.58
CA SER A 182 55.82 32.14 7.36
C SER A 182 54.31 32.23 7.57
N ALA A 183 53.58 32.69 6.54
CA ALA A 183 52.12 32.67 6.56
C ALA A 183 51.60 31.26 6.82
N SER A 184 50.50 31.16 7.58
CA SER A 184 49.87 29.89 7.93
C SER A 184 48.35 30.04 7.94
N THR A 185 47.64 28.91 7.86
CA THR A 185 46.19 28.84 8.01
C THR A 185 45.85 27.90 9.14
N THR A 186 44.78 28.20 9.88
CA THR A 186 44.24 27.21 10.83
C THR A 186 43.72 26.01 10.03
N GLY A 187 44.16 24.80 10.36
CA GLY A 187 43.63 23.58 9.75
C GLY A 187 42.11 23.53 9.89
N GLY A 188 41.40 23.32 8.78
CA GLY A 188 39.94 23.18 8.80
C GLY A 188 39.54 21.83 9.40
N ASN A 189 38.78 21.84 10.49
CA ASN A 189 38.18 20.60 11.00
C ASN A 189 36.95 20.25 10.17
N GLY A 190 37.03 19.13 9.43
CA GLY A 190 35.87 18.53 8.78
C GLY A 190 34.99 17.83 9.81
N GLY A 191 33.88 18.46 10.19
CA GLY A 191 32.85 17.84 11.05
C GLY A 191 31.76 17.19 10.21
N ALA A 192 31.55 15.87 10.38
CA ALA A 192 30.33 15.22 9.93
C ALA A 192 29.28 15.34 11.04
N THR A 193 28.18 16.06 10.79
CA THR A 193 27.03 16.05 11.70
C THR A 193 26.19 14.81 11.45
N ALA A 194 25.94 14.03 12.50
CA ALA A 194 25.09 12.85 12.43
C ALA A 194 23.68 13.22 11.93
N ASN A 195 23.19 12.39 11.01
CA ASN A 195 21.91 12.46 10.32
C ASN A 195 20.74 12.76 11.28
N SER A 196 19.94 13.78 10.97
CA SER A 196 18.65 14.01 11.65
C SER A 196 17.79 12.75 11.45
N GLY A 197 17.27 12.21 12.55
CA GLY A 197 16.47 10.98 12.55
C GLY A 197 15.33 11.02 11.53
N VAL A 198 15.03 9.85 10.97
CA VAL A 198 13.98 9.61 9.97
C VAL A 198 12.67 10.25 10.41
N PHE A 199 12.23 11.28 9.68
CA PHE A 199 10.91 11.87 9.84
C PHE A 199 9.89 10.97 9.14
N ASN A 200 9.30 10.02 9.87
CA ASN A 200 8.23 9.18 9.35
C ASN A 200 6.87 9.87 9.57
N THR A 201 6.36 10.53 8.54
CA THR A 201 4.99 11.06 8.51
C THR A 201 4.18 10.32 7.45
N SER A 202 3.80 9.06 7.70
CA SER A 202 2.79 8.41 6.86
C SER A 202 1.41 8.52 7.54
N VAL A 203 0.63 9.50 7.07
CA VAL A 203 -0.84 9.45 7.18
C VAL A 203 -1.32 8.70 5.95
N ASN A 204 -1.57 7.40 6.11
CA ASN A 204 -2.05 6.54 5.02
C ASN A 204 -3.52 6.85 4.73
N ASN A 205 -3.80 7.58 3.65
CA ASN A 205 -5.16 7.75 3.12
C ASN A 205 -5.25 7.15 1.71
N GLY A 206 -5.07 5.83 1.61
CA GLY A 206 -5.33 5.06 0.40
C GLY A 206 -6.72 4.45 0.46
N GLY A 207 -7.73 5.19 0.00
CA GLY A 207 -9.08 4.65 -0.15
C GLY A 207 -9.15 3.67 -1.33
N THR A 208 -9.62 2.45 -1.10
CA THR A 208 -10.05 1.54 -2.16
C THR A 208 -11.57 1.59 -2.23
N GLY A 209 -12.12 1.65 -3.45
CA GLY A 209 -13.56 1.82 -3.66
C GLY A 209 -14.38 0.69 -3.02
N SER A 210 -15.45 1.04 -2.33
CA SER A 210 -16.30 0.12 -1.56
C SER A 210 -17.34 -0.64 -2.39
N ALA A 211 -17.13 -0.82 -3.70
CA ALA A 211 -18.15 -1.36 -4.60
C ALA A 211 -17.64 -2.55 -5.43
N GLY A 212 -18.49 -3.58 -5.55
CA GLY A 212 -18.30 -4.69 -6.49
C GLY A 212 -18.49 -4.26 -7.95
N SER A 213 -18.19 -5.16 -8.89
CA SER A 213 -18.17 -4.86 -10.33
C SER A 213 -19.54 -4.61 -10.96
N GLY A 214 -20.64 -4.76 -10.20
CA GLY A 214 -22.01 -4.68 -10.72
C GLY A 214 -22.37 -5.79 -11.71
N GLY A 215 -21.54 -6.83 -11.81
CA GLY A 215 -21.80 -7.98 -12.69
C GLY A 215 -22.90 -8.88 -12.11
N GLY A 216 -23.88 -9.22 -12.95
CA GLY A 216 -24.91 -10.20 -12.59
C GLY A 216 -24.34 -11.61 -12.50
N HIS A 217 -24.86 -12.41 -11.57
CA HIS A 217 -24.55 -13.85 -11.46
C HIS A 217 -25.79 -14.69 -11.71
N ASN A 218 -25.59 -15.78 -12.45
CA ASN A 218 -26.64 -16.75 -12.74
C ASN A 218 -26.97 -17.55 -11.48
N ILE A 219 -28.25 -17.58 -11.10
CA ILE A 219 -28.75 -18.33 -9.93
C ILE A 219 -29.55 -19.58 -10.31
N LEU A 220 -29.56 -19.95 -11.60
CA LEU A 220 -30.23 -21.17 -12.05
C LEU A 220 -29.52 -22.41 -11.52
N GLN A 221 -30.22 -23.13 -10.64
CA GLN A 221 -29.87 -24.50 -10.25
C GLN A 221 -30.03 -25.45 -11.45
N PRO A 222 -29.32 -26.59 -11.51
CA PRO A 222 -29.59 -27.62 -12.51
C PRO A 222 -31.07 -28.02 -12.50
N TYR A 223 -31.72 -28.02 -13.68
CA TYR A 223 -33.15 -28.26 -13.81
C TYR A 223 -33.48 -29.18 -14.99
N ILE A 224 -34.66 -29.79 -14.92
CA ILE A 224 -35.30 -30.51 -16.03
C ILE A 224 -36.68 -29.92 -16.28
N THR A 225 -37.07 -29.82 -17.55
CA THR A 225 -38.34 -29.21 -17.95
C THR A 225 -39.35 -30.25 -18.39
N CYS A 226 -40.62 -30.00 -18.07
CA CYS A 226 -41.76 -30.75 -18.58
C CYS A 226 -42.92 -29.78 -18.90
N TYR A 227 -43.90 -30.26 -19.65
CA TYR A 227 -45.14 -29.53 -19.90
C TYR A 227 -46.07 -29.70 -18.71
N MET A 228 -46.65 -28.58 -18.26
CA MET A 228 -47.63 -28.54 -17.19
C MET A 228 -48.93 -27.92 -17.71
N TRP A 229 -50.06 -28.55 -17.39
CA TRP A 229 -51.37 -28.15 -17.85
C TRP A 229 -52.34 -28.04 -16.67
N LYS A 230 -53.15 -26.99 -16.62
CA LYS A 230 -54.24 -26.81 -15.65
C LYS A 230 -55.59 -27.10 -16.30
N ARG A 231 -56.40 -27.96 -15.68
CA ARG A 231 -57.77 -28.21 -16.15
C ARG A 231 -58.69 -27.04 -15.84
N THR A 232 -59.51 -26.62 -16.81
CA THR A 232 -60.42 -25.47 -16.70
C THR A 232 -61.91 -25.83 -16.75
N ALA A 233 -62.27 -26.95 -17.37
CA ALA A 233 -63.63 -27.48 -17.46
C ALA A 233 -63.59 -28.93 -17.91
#